data_AF-A0A218MAT1-F1
#
_entry.id   AF-A0A218MAT1-F1
#
_cell.length_a   1.000
_cell.length_b   1.000
_cell.length_c   1.000
_cell.angle_alpha   90.00
_cell.angle_beta   90.00
_cell.angle_gamma   90.00
#
_symmetry.space_group_name_H-M   'P 1'
#
loop_
_entity.id
_entity.type
_entity.pdbx_description
1 polymer ?
#
loop_
_entity_poly.entity_id
_entity_poly.type
_entity_poly.pdbx_seq_one_letter_code
_entity_poly.pdbx_strand_id
1 'polypeptide(L)' 'MSRPTVVTVTEVSWNPGSYEVNVEQNGKMVVGRTRAGSDPGAAAAKAMQMAMEWGDPNYVILGSKKVLAFIPEQLRVKM' A
#
# COMPACT_ATOMS: atom_id res chain seq x y z
N MET A 1 5.71 10.64 19.16
CA MET A 1 5.33 9.47 18.35
C MET A 1 5.69 9.77 16.91
N SER A 2 6.50 8.93 16.28
CA SER A 2 6.80 9.03 14.84
C SER A 2 5.52 8.81 14.04
N ARG A 3 5.34 9.50 12.90
CA ARG A 3 4.17 9.29 12.05
C ARG A 3 4.26 7.89 11.42
N PRO A 4 3.16 7.14 11.29
CA PRO A 4 3.15 5.85 10.62
C PRO A 4 3.60 6.01 9.16
N THR A 5 4.26 4.99 8.61
CA THR A 5 4.43 4.89 7.17
C THR A 5 3.09 4.59 6.53
N VAL A 6 2.67 5.37 5.53
CA VAL A 6 1.41 5.17 4.83
C VAL A 6 1.68 4.55 3.47
N VAL A 7 1.18 3.34 3.25
CA VAL A 7 1.24 2.63 1.97
C VAL A 7 -0.13 2.73 1.31
N THR A 8 -0.23 3.45 0.21
CA THR A 8 -1.50 3.67 -0.50
C THR A 8 -1.50 2.96 -1.83
N VAL A 9 -2.47 2.08 -2.06
CA VAL A 9 -2.70 1.41 -3.33
C VAL A 9 -3.87 2.06 -4.06
N THR A 10 -3.64 2.46 -5.31
CA THR A 10 -4.65 3.09 -6.17
C THR A 10 -4.78 2.32 -7.48
N GLU A 11 -6.02 2.12 -7.93
CA GLU A 11 -6.28 1.64 -9.30
C GLU A 11 -6.01 2.77 -10.29
N VAL A 12 -5.36 2.44 -11.40
CA VAL A 12 -4.99 3.39 -12.44
C VAL A 12 -6.22 3.70 -13.29
N SER A 13 -6.68 4.96 -13.26
CA SER A 13 -7.94 5.38 -13.89
C SER A 13 -7.98 5.18 -15.41
N TRP A 14 -6.85 5.35 -16.09
CA TRP A 14 -6.74 5.17 -17.55
C TRP A 14 -6.48 3.72 -17.97
N ASN A 15 -6.25 2.81 -17.02
CA ASN A 15 -6.03 1.38 -17.28
C ASN A 15 -6.64 0.53 -16.15
N PRO A 16 -7.98 0.37 -16.13
CA PRO A 16 -8.66 -0.43 -15.11
C PRO A 16 -8.07 -1.84 -15.00
N GLY A 17 -7.92 -2.32 -13.77
CA GLY A 17 -7.18 -3.55 -13.47
C GLY A 17 -5.69 -3.36 -13.23
N SER A 18 -5.08 -2.23 -13.61
CA SER A 18 -3.72 -1.90 -13.18
C SER A 18 -3.72 -1.12 -11.88
N TYR A 19 -2.74 -1.39 -11.01
CA TYR A 19 -2.61 -0.76 -9.71
C TYR A 19 -1.24 -0.12 -9.55
N GLU A 20 -1.22 0.97 -8.78
CA GLU A 20 -0.02 1.67 -8.34
C GLU A 20 0.03 1.72 -6.82
N VAL A 21 1.23 1.74 -6.26
CA VAL A 21 1.50 1.92 -4.85
C VAL A 21 2.33 3.18 -4.61
N ASN A 22 1.96 3.92 -3.57
CA ASN A 22 2.69 5.06 -3.04
C ASN A 22 3.05 4.76 -1.58
N VAL A 23 4.24 5.16 -1.16
CA VAL A 23 4.71 5.06 0.22
C VAL A 23 5.07 6.44 0.73
N GLU A 24 4.48 6.82 1.85
CA GLU A 24 4.77 8.05 2.57
C GLU A 24 5.42 7.73 3.92
N GLN A 25 6.56 8.34 4.20
CA GLN A 25 7.22 8.30 5.51
C GLN A 25 7.31 9.71 6.07
N ASN A 26 6.88 9.91 7.31
CA ASN A 26 6.97 11.20 8.00
C ASN A 26 6.37 12.40 7.21
N GLY A 27 5.30 12.18 6.43
CA GLY A 27 4.69 13.22 5.60
C GLY A 27 5.38 13.46 4.26
N LYS A 28 6.35 12.63 3.88
CA LYS A 28 7.09 12.73 2.61
C LYS A 28 6.93 11.46 1.79
N MET A 29 6.62 11.62 0.50
CA MET A 29 6.57 10.51 -0.43
C MET A 29 7.99 9.99 -0.69
N VAL A 30 8.25 8.74 -0.32
CA VAL A 30 9.53 8.06 -0.54
C VAL A 30 9.48 7.10 -1.73
N VAL A 31 8.28 6.59 -2.04
CA VAL A 31 8.00 5.80 -3.25
C VAL A 31 6.71 6.35 -3.88
N GLY A 32 6.76 6.68 -5.16
CA GLY A 32 5.63 7.24 -5.89
C GLY A 32 5.29 6.44 -7.14
N ARG A 33 3.98 6.24 -7.39
CA ARG A 33 3.40 5.62 -8.60
C ARG A 33 4.11 4.35 -9.06
N THR A 34 4.54 3.54 -8.09
CA THR A 34 5.24 2.29 -8.41
C THR A 34 4.21 1.26 -8.82
N ARG A 35 4.49 0.51 -9.89
CA ARG A 35 3.57 -0.53 -10.37
C ARG A 35 3.32 -1.57 -9.27
N ALA A 36 2.04 -1.75 -8.93
CA ALA A 36 1.58 -2.67 -7.90
C ALA A 36 0.99 -3.97 -8.45
N GLY A 37 0.77 -4.07 -9.76
CA GLY A 37 0.30 -5.29 -10.41
C GLY A 37 -0.87 -5.04 -11.35
N SER A 38 -1.40 -6.12 -11.91
CA SER A 38 -2.51 -6.10 -12.87
C SER A 38 -3.78 -6.77 -12.32
N ASP A 39 -3.84 -6.96 -11.00
CA ASP A 39 -5.01 -7.46 -10.28
C ASP A 39 -4.95 -7.02 -8.79
N PRO A 40 -6.09 -7.04 -8.06
CA PRO A 40 -6.11 -6.59 -6.67
C PRO A 40 -5.25 -7.43 -5.71
N GLY A 41 -5.05 -8.71 -5.99
CA GLY A 41 -4.24 -9.62 -5.17
C GLY A 41 -2.75 -9.33 -5.30
N ALA A 42 -2.27 -9.13 -6.53
CA ALA A 42 -0.90 -8.65 -6.78
C ALA A 42 -0.66 -7.29 -6.12
N ALA A 43 -1.63 -6.38 -6.21
CA ALA A 43 -1.56 -5.07 -5.58
C ALA A 43 -1.46 -5.15 -4.06
N ALA A 44 -2.24 -6.04 -3.44
CA ALA A 44 -2.19 -6.31 -2.01
C ALA A 44 -0.85 -6.89 -1.57
N ALA A 45 -0.32 -7.87 -2.30
CA ALA A 45 0.99 -8.45 -2.02
C ALA A 45 2.10 -7.39 -2.12
N LYS A 46 2.04 -6.51 -3.14
CA LYS A 46 3.01 -5.42 -3.28
C LYS A 46 2.90 -4.40 -2.16
N ALA A 47 1.69 -4.08 -1.70
CA ALA A 47 1.47 -3.18 -0.57
C ALA A 47 2.08 -3.75 0.72
N MET A 48 1.87 -5.04 0.99
CA MET A 48 2.48 -5.73 2.13
C MET A 48 4.00 -5.72 2.05
N GLN A 49 4.57 -5.99 0.87
CA GLN A 49 6.02 -5.90 0.65
C GLN A 49 6.54 -4.50 1.02
N MET A 50 5.90 -3.44 0.49
CA MET A 50 6.28 -2.05 0.76
C MET A 50 6.12 -1.68 2.24
N ALA A 51 5.08 -2.17 2.90
CA ALA A 51 4.86 -1.97 4.32
C ALA A 51 5.94 -2.64 5.18
N MET A 52 6.43 -3.83 4.78
CA MET A 52 7.53 -4.48 5.49
C MET A 52 8.87 -3.78 5.24
N GLU A 53 9.10 -3.29 4.02
CA GLU A 53 10.35 -2.65 3.62
C GLU A 53 10.52 -1.24 4.21
N TRP A 54 9.45 -0.45 4.23
CA TRP A 54 9.47 0.97 4.61
C TRP A 54 8.71 1.26 5.91
N GLY A 55 7.91 0.31 6.40
CA GLY A 55 6.95 0.54 7.45
C GLY A 55 7.29 -0.09 8.79
N ASP A 56 8.44 -0.74 8.95
CA ASP A 56 8.84 -1.29 10.25
C ASP A 56 9.42 -0.17 11.14
N PRO A 57 8.94 0.01 12.40
CA PRO A 57 7.96 -0.80 13.11
C PRO A 57 6.48 -0.42 12.92
N ASN A 58 6.16 0.74 12.36
CA ASN A 58 4.79 1.27 12.30
C ASN A 58 4.33 1.67 10.87
N TYR A 59 3.21 1.08 10.42
CA TYR A 59 2.61 1.36 9.11
C TYR A 59 1.09 1.24 9.06
N VAL A 60 0.53 1.84 8.01
CA VAL A 60 -0.89 1.73 7.61
C VAL A 60 -0.98 1.47 6.11
N ILE A 61 -1.76 0.46 5.72
CA ILE A 61 -2.06 0.13 4.32
C ILE A 61 -3.46 0.63 3.98
N LEU A 62 -3.54 1.47 2.96
CA LEU A 62 -4.77 2.04 2.41
C LEU A 62 -4.97 1.56 0.97
N GLY A 63 -6.22 1.36 0.57
CA GLY A 63 -6.56 0.98 -0.79
C GLY A 63 -8.05 0.76 -0.99
N SER A 64 -8.43 0.36 -2.19
CA SER A 64 -9.83 0.01 -2.48
C SER A 64 -10.27 -1.24 -1.72
N LYS A 65 -11.58 -1.40 -1.50
CA LYS A 65 -12.15 -2.60 -0.84
C LYS A 65 -11.71 -3.90 -1.52
N LYS A 66 -11.54 -3.89 -2.86
CA LYS A 66 -11.09 -5.05 -3.64
C LYS A 66 -9.66 -5.47 -3.28
N VAL A 67 -8.75 -4.51 -3.09
CA VAL A 67 -7.36 -4.78 -2.69
C VAL A 67 -7.30 -5.20 -1.23
N LEU A 68 -7.98 -4.46 -0.35
CA LEU A 68 -7.97 -4.73 1.08
C LEU A 68 -8.60 -6.08 1.44
N ALA A 69 -9.47 -6.64 0.59
CA ALA A 69 -10.00 -7.99 0.75
C ALA A 69 -8.92 -9.08 0.77
N PHE A 70 -7.76 -8.83 0.13
CA PHE A 70 -6.62 -9.76 0.11
C PHE A 70 -5.63 -9.53 1.27
N ILE A 71 -5.82 -8.48 2.08
CA ILE A 71 -4.98 -8.18 3.24
C ILE A 71 -5.81 -8.43 4.51
N PRO A 72 -5.42 -9.39 5.37
CA PRO A 72 -6.05 -9.60 6.65
C PRO A 72 -6.13 -8.30 7.46
N GLU A 73 -7.25 -8.07 8.13
CA GLU A 73 -7.51 -6.80 8.83
C GLU A 73 -6.41 -6.48 9.86
N GLN A 74 -5.89 -7.50 10.55
CA GLN A 74 -4.82 -7.36 11.54
C GLN A 74 -3.47 -6.95 10.92
N LEU A 75 -3.30 -7.12 9.61
CA LEU A 75 -2.07 -6.78 8.89
C LEU A 75 -2.18 -5.47 8.12
N ARG A 76 -3.35 -4.82 8.12
CA ARG A 76 -3.51 -3.52 7.45
C ARG A 76 -2.89 -2.38 8.25
N VAL A 77 -2.70 -2.58 9.55
CA VAL A 77 -2.17 -1.57 10.47
C VAL A 77 -1.23 -2.26 11.45
N LYS A 78 -0.02 -1.72 11.59
CA LYS A 78 0.95 -2.09 12.63
C LYS A 78 1.34 -0.81 13.36
N MET A 79 1.13 -0.74 14.68
CA MET A 79 1.40 0.45 15.49
C MET A 79 2.54 0.25 16.47
#